data_AF-A0A3A9WC71-F1
#
_entry.id   AF-A0A3A9WC71-F1
#
_cell.length_a   1.000
_cell.length_b   1.000
_cell.length_c   1.000
_cell.angle_alpha   90.00
_cell.angle_beta   90.00
_cell.angle_gamma   90.00
#
_symmetry.space_group_name_H-M   'P 1'
#
loop_
_entity.id
_entity.type
_entity.pdbx_description
1 polymer ?
#
loop_
_entity_poly.entity_id
_entity_poly.type
_entity_poly.pdbx_seq_one_letter_code
_entity_poly.pdbx_strand_id
1 'polypeptide(L)'
;MRTITLIISSLLIISCNSTQKDTAENFDFTTIFEKSNGTETPTYPEVITYYQNLSKVYPEINIQEIGSTDSGHPLHIVTLNPDKIFDFEKIRRDKRILLINNGIHPGESDGIDATMLLFRDIAKGMIKTPEHTVLVTIPVYNIGGALNRNSGTRTNQNGPKAYGFRGNSRNYDLNRDFIKNDTKNAQTFAEVFHLTQPDVFIDNHVSNGADYQYTLTHLFTQHNKLNGNLGDYLHNQMHPQLEKSLSNKNWDITPYVNVWGTTPDKGWTQFMDSPRYSTGYTTLWNTLGMMVETHMLKPYKPRVLGTYELMKSMIDITEKDGEKIKDLRQKAFTDLPKQNTYPVNWKVDTTNATNFDFKGYEGLYINSEITGAKRLKYDQNKPYTKKVRYQNYFSPTSEITIPTSYIIPKGWWNVIDKLDLNKISYKAVQKDTTISVEVYHIKDYKSRKTPYEGHYLHYETTVKRSTEIITFRKGDYIIPTNQKGFRYLLETLEPEAPDSFFNWNFFDTILQQKEGFSPYVWEDKALELLENDSNLKQKFEEKKNDTVFAKNWYAQLDWIHKQSDNYEKAHMRYPIYRILK
;
A
#
# COMPACT_ATOMS: atom_id res chain seq x y z
N MET A 1 -86.43 23.45 -31.83
CA MET A 1 -85.55 24.11 -30.84
C MET A 1 -84.15 23.53 -31.05
N ARG A 2 -83.27 24.14 -31.86
CA ARG A 2 -82.36 25.26 -31.57
C ARG A 2 -81.42 25.01 -30.36
N THR A 3 -80.19 24.56 -30.65
CA THR A 3 -78.88 25.02 -30.10
C THR A 3 -77.77 24.16 -30.74
N ILE A 4 -77.00 24.65 -31.72
CA ILE A 4 -75.75 25.46 -31.63
C ILE A 4 -74.52 24.66 -31.12
N THR A 5 -73.72 24.24 -32.10
CA THR A 5 -72.25 24.34 -32.26
C THR A 5 -71.31 24.12 -31.07
N LEU A 6 -70.36 23.18 -31.18
CA LEU A 6 -68.92 23.51 -31.17
C LEU A 6 -68.04 22.37 -31.72
N ILE A 7 -67.19 22.75 -32.67
CA ILE A 7 -66.10 21.98 -33.28
C ILE A 7 -64.91 21.96 -32.31
N ILE A 8 -64.35 20.79 -31.99
CA ILE A 8 -62.94 20.66 -31.59
C ILE A 8 -62.39 19.37 -32.21
N SER A 9 -61.74 19.51 -33.37
CA SER A 9 -60.88 18.48 -33.94
C SER A 9 -59.62 18.35 -33.08
N SER A 10 -59.42 17.16 -32.52
CA SER A 10 -58.23 16.79 -31.75
C SER A 10 -57.03 16.56 -32.67
N LEU A 11 -56.16 17.56 -32.80
CA LEU A 11 -54.80 17.40 -33.29
C LEU A 11 -53.96 16.76 -32.17
N LEU A 12 -53.87 15.44 -32.15
CA LEU A 12 -52.85 14.70 -31.43
C LEU A 12 -51.52 14.81 -32.20
N ILE A 13 -50.77 15.88 -31.96
CA ILE A 13 -49.36 15.94 -32.34
C ILE A 13 -48.62 15.01 -31.39
N ILE A 14 -48.32 13.81 -31.87
CA ILE A 14 -47.35 12.90 -31.28
C ILE A 14 -45.99 13.59 -31.38
N SER A 15 -45.58 14.27 -30.30
CA SER A 15 -44.20 14.71 -30.14
C SER A 15 -43.36 13.47 -29.79
N CYS A 16 -42.99 12.72 -30.82
CA CYS A 16 -41.86 11.81 -30.75
C CYS A 16 -40.62 12.66 -30.52
N ASN A 17 -40.25 12.88 -29.26
CA ASN A 17 -38.87 13.18 -28.93
C ASN A 17 -38.05 11.95 -29.34
N SER A 18 -37.49 11.98 -30.55
CA SER A 18 -36.39 11.11 -30.92
C SER A 18 -35.24 11.49 -29.99
N THR A 19 -35.12 10.81 -28.85
CA THR A 19 -33.85 10.74 -28.12
C THR A 19 -32.85 10.16 -29.11
N GLN A 20 -32.08 11.05 -29.72
CA GLN A 20 -30.94 10.72 -30.57
C GLN A 20 -30.07 9.80 -29.71
N LYS A 21 -30.03 8.51 -30.04
CA LYS A 21 -29.09 7.59 -29.39
C LYS A 21 -27.72 8.17 -29.65
N ASP A 22 -27.00 8.50 -28.58
CA ASP A 22 -25.60 8.87 -28.63
C ASP A 22 -24.82 7.74 -29.31
N THR A 23 -24.57 7.87 -30.61
CA THR A 23 -23.76 6.92 -31.38
C THR A 23 -22.29 7.28 -31.24
N ALA A 24 -21.40 6.30 -31.46
CA ALA A 24 -19.95 6.51 -31.39
C ALA A 24 -19.44 7.63 -32.33
N GLU A 25 -20.21 7.98 -33.36
CA GLU A 25 -19.91 9.07 -34.31
C GLU A 25 -19.97 10.47 -33.68
N ASN A 26 -20.64 10.64 -32.52
CA ASN A 26 -20.78 11.94 -31.85
C ASN A 26 -19.63 12.27 -30.88
N PHE A 27 -18.70 11.34 -30.62
CA PHE A 27 -17.64 11.52 -29.62
C PHE A 27 -16.24 11.35 -30.22
N ASP A 28 -15.40 12.38 -30.06
CA ASP A 28 -13.96 12.29 -30.32
C ASP A 28 -13.22 11.75 -29.09
N PHE A 29 -12.81 10.48 -29.14
CA PHE A 29 -12.01 9.82 -28.10
C PHE A 29 -10.49 9.94 -28.31
N THR A 30 -10.04 10.89 -29.13
CA THR A 30 -8.61 11.24 -29.21
C THR A 30 -8.19 11.93 -27.92
N THR A 31 -7.19 11.39 -27.24
CA THR A 31 -6.72 11.89 -25.93
C THR A 31 -5.94 13.20 -26.07
N ILE A 32 -5.85 13.99 -24.99
CA ILE A 32 -4.98 15.18 -24.94
C ILE A 32 -3.51 14.80 -25.20
N PHE A 33 -3.09 13.65 -24.69
CA PHE A 33 -1.80 13.06 -25.01
C PHE A 33 -1.59 12.92 -26.52
N GLU A 34 -2.54 12.37 -27.27
CA GLU A 34 -2.42 12.24 -28.72
C GLU A 34 -2.49 13.60 -29.44
N LYS A 35 -3.44 14.46 -29.08
CA LYS A 35 -3.61 15.80 -29.69
C LYS A 35 -2.37 16.68 -29.54
N SER A 36 -1.67 16.55 -28.40
CA SER A 36 -0.43 17.27 -28.09
C SER A 36 0.84 16.58 -28.59
N ASN A 37 0.71 15.47 -29.34
CA ASN A 37 1.81 14.60 -29.77
C ASN A 37 2.71 14.12 -28.61
N GLY A 38 2.09 13.83 -27.47
CA GLY A 38 2.74 13.25 -26.29
C GLY A 38 3.48 14.27 -25.42
N THR A 39 2.99 15.51 -25.36
CA THR A 39 3.60 16.59 -24.54
C THR A 39 2.70 17.08 -23.40
N GLU A 40 1.42 16.71 -23.40
CA GLU A 40 0.42 17.13 -22.41
C GLU A 40 -0.39 15.94 -21.90
N THR A 41 -0.95 16.10 -20.70
CA THR A 41 -1.83 15.15 -20.00
C THR A 41 -3.12 15.90 -19.61
N PRO A 42 -4.30 15.26 -19.57
CA PRO A 42 -5.55 15.92 -19.18
C PRO A 42 -5.54 16.43 -17.73
N THR A 43 -6.48 17.31 -17.43
CA THR A 43 -6.89 17.68 -16.06
C THR A 43 -7.81 16.62 -15.46
N TYR A 44 -7.96 16.60 -14.13
CA TYR A 44 -8.85 15.65 -13.46
C TYR A 44 -10.30 15.67 -14.02
N PRO A 45 -10.97 16.84 -14.20
CA PRO A 45 -12.30 16.87 -14.79
C PRO A 45 -12.36 16.32 -16.22
N GLU A 46 -11.33 16.54 -17.03
CA GLU A 46 -11.24 16.01 -18.39
C GLU A 46 -11.07 14.48 -18.40
N VAL A 47 -10.27 13.92 -17.49
CA VAL A 47 -10.15 12.46 -17.31
C VAL A 47 -11.50 11.83 -16.98
N ILE A 48 -12.23 12.40 -16.01
CA ILE A 48 -13.54 11.87 -15.62
C ILE A 48 -14.55 12.00 -16.76
N THR A 49 -14.60 13.16 -17.42
CA THR A 49 -15.49 13.39 -18.57
C THR A 49 -15.21 12.41 -19.71
N TYR A 50 -13.94 12.10 -19.97
CA TYR A 50 -13.54 11.12 -20.98
C TYR A 50 -14.11 9.72 -20.68
N TYR A 51 -13.96 9.23 -19.44
CA TYR A 51 -14.51 7.92 -19.05
C TYR A 51 -16.04 7.90 -18.99
N GLN A 52 -16.68 9.00 -18.57
CA GLN A 52 -18.14 9.13 -18.65
C GLN A 52 -18.62 9.01 -20.10
N ASN A 53 -17.97 9.70 -21.05
CA ASN A 53 -18.30 9.60 -22.47
C ASN A 53 -18.04 8.20 -23.02
N LEU A 54 -16.94 7.53 -22.63
CA LEU A 54 -16.71 6.13 -23.00
C LEU A 54 -17.84 5.21 -22.50
N SER A 55 -18.25 5.34 -21.24
CA SER A 55 -19.32 4.51 -20.65
C SER A 55 -20.71 4.74 -21.27
N LYS A 56 -20.96 5.92 -21.85
CA LYS A 56 -22.21 6.19 -22.59
C LYS A 56 -22.27 5.46 -23.93
N VAL A 57 -21.12 5.31 -24.59
CA VAL A 57 -21.03 4.71 -25.92
C VAL A 57 -20.82 3.19 -25.85
N TYR A 58 -20.01 2.72 -24.91
CA TYR A 58 -19.62 1.31 -24.79
C TYR A 58 -20.22 0.68 -23.54
N PRO A 59 -21.26 -0.18 -23.67
CA PRO A 59 -21.92 -0.79 -22.51
C PRO A 59 -21.03 -1.78 -21.74
N GLU A 60 -19.89 -2.19 -22.31
CA GLU A 60 -18.85 -2.97 -21.65
C GLU A 60 -18.05 -2.14 -20.64
N ILE A 61 -18.17 -0.80 -20.66
CA ILE A 61 -17.52 0.14 -19.74
C ILE A 61 -18.54 0.75 -18.79
N ASN A 62 -18.22 0.74 -17.50
CA ASN A 62 -19.02 1.39 -16.47
C ASN A 62 -18.13 2.22 -15.54
N ILE A 63 -18.58 3.43 -15.20
CA ILE A 63 -17.93 4.31 -14.22
C ILE A 63 -18.80 4.43 -12.97
N GLN A 64 -18.18 4.34 -11.79
CA GLN A 64 -18.84 4.47 -10.49
C GLN A 64 -18.04 5.40 -9.58
N GLU A 65 -18.76 6.24 -8.84
CA GLU A 65 -18.23 6.98 -7.70
C GLU A 65 -18.21 6.10 -6.45
N ILE A 66 -17.11 6.10 -5.70
CA ILE A 66 -16.92 5.33 -4.47
C ILE A 66 -16.35 6.26 -3.40
N GLY A 67 -16.93 6.21 -2.20
CA GLY A 67 -16.47 6.93 -1.01
C GLY A 67 -16.22 8.43 -1.21
N SER A 68 -15.27 8.96 -0.45
CA SER A 68 -14.88 10.38 -0.52
C SER A 68 -13.37 10.54 -0.36
N THR A 69 -12.80 11.63 -0.88
CA THR A 69 -11.38 11.94 -0.68
C THR A 69 -11.21 13.21 0.14
N ASP A 70 -9.96 13.49 0.55
CA ASP A 70 -9.64 14.73 1.27
C ASP A 70 -9.82 15.99 0.41
N SER A 71 -9.99 15.86 -0.92
CA SER A 71 -10.30 16.99 -1.79
C SER A 71 -11.79 17.37 -1.79
N GLY A 72 -12.65 16.54 -1.18
CA GLY A 72 -14.10 16.69 -1.21
C GLY A 72 -14.76 16.03 -2.43
N HIS A 73 -13.99 15.50 -3.39
CA HIS A 73 -14.52 14.73 -4.51
C HIS A 73 -14.51 13.22 -4.21
N PRO A 74 -15.46 12.43 -4.74
CA PRO A 74 -15.44 10.97 -4.63
C PRO A 74 -14.32 10.37 -5.49
N LEU A 75 -13.78 9.21 -5.09
CA LEU A 75 -12.96 8.42 -6.00
C LEU A 75 -13.86 7.83 -7.09
N HIS A 76 -13.27 7.58 -8.25
CA HIS A 76 -13.95 6.89 -9.34
C HIS A 76 -13.28 5.54 -9.57
N ILE A 77 -14.09 4.53 -9.86
CA ILE A 77 -13.63 3.31 -10.50
C ILE A 77 -14.24 3.22 -11.90
N VAL A 78 -13.45 2.76 -12.87
CA VAL A 78 -13.92 2.45 -14.22
C VAL A 78 -13.67 0.97 -14.46
N THR A 79 -14.73 0.25 -14.80
CA THR A 79 -14.68 -1.19 -15.06
C THR A 79 -14.91 -1.46 -16.53
N LEU A 80 -14.05 -2.27 -17.15
CA LEU A 80 -14.24 -2.82 -18.48
C LEU A 80 -14.47 -4.33 -18.37
N ASN A 81 -15.67 -4.78 -18.73
CA ASN A 81 -16.04 -6.19 -18.78
C ASN A 81 -16.88 -6.47 -20.03
N PRO A 82 -16.42 -7.33 -20.97
CA PRO A 82 -17.18 -7.64 -22.19
C PRO A 82 -18.57 -8.23 -21.93
N ASP A 83 -18.77 -8.88 -20.78
CA ASP A 83 -20.05 -9.50 -20.42
C ASP A 83 -21.08 -8.48 -19.91
N LYS A 84 -20.68 -7.21 -19.72
CA LYS A 84 -21.56 -6.12 -19.24
C LYS A 84 -22.11 -6.37 -17.83
N ILE A 85 -21.37 -7.17 -17.05
CA ILE A 85 -21.66 -7.45 -15.64
C ILE A 85 -20.72 -6.59 -14.80
N PHE A 86 -21.28 -5.81 -13.87
CA PHE A 86 -20.53 -4.92 -12.98
C PHE A 86 -20.75 -5.26 -11.49
N ASP A 87 -21.35 -6.42 -11.22
CA ASP A 87 -21.44 -7.00 -9.89
C ASP A 87 -20.19 -7.83 -9.60
N PHE A 88 -19.32 -7.32 -8.74
CA PHE A 88 -18.04 -7.96 -8.43
C PHE A 88 -18.21 -9.36 -7.81
N GLU A 89 -19.29 -9.64 -7.06
CA GLU A 89 -19.58 -10.97 -6.51
C GLU A 89 -19.80 -12.02 -7.59
N LYS A 90 -20.36 -11.60 -8.74
CA LYS A 90 -20.51 -12.46 -9.92
C LYS A 90 -19.21 -12.55 -10.70
N ILE A 91 -18.58 -11.41 -10.99
CA ILE A 91 -17.33 -11.34 -11.76
C ILE A 91 -16.26 -12.29 -11.18
N ARG A 92 -16.03 -12.23 -9.86
CA ARG A 92 -14.93 -12.98 -9.20
C ARG A 92 -15.06 -14.50 -9.28
N ARG A 93 -16.24 -15.03 -9.59
CA ARG A 93 -16.47 -16.49 -9.70
C ARG A 93 -15.78 -17.05 -10.92
N ASP A 94 -15.94 -16.35 -12.04
CA ASP A 94 -15.63 -16.85 -13.38
C ASP A 94 -14.47 -16.09 -14.04
N LYS A 95 -14.17 -14.87 -13.57
CA LYS A 95 -13.12 -14.02 -14.14
C LYS A 95 -12.07 -13.63 -13.11
N ARG A 96 -10.90 -13.24 -13.61
CA ARG A 96 -9.84 -12.60 -12.85
C ARG A 96 -10.00 -11.09 -12.91
N ILE A 97 -9.65 -10.39 -11.83
CA ILE A 97 -9.74 -8.93 -11.77
C ILE A 97 -8.33 -8.36 -11.72
N LEU A 98 -8.02 -7.51 -12.70
CA LEU A 98 -6.81 -6.68 -12.73
C LEU A 98 -7.19 -5.26 -12.31
N LEU A 99 -6.71 -4.84 -11.13
CA LEU A 99 -6.90 -3.47 -10.64
C LEU A 99 -5.69 -2.59 -11.01
N ILE A 100 -5.95 -1.48 -11.70
CA ILE A 100 -4.96 -0.51 -12.14
C ILE A 100 -5.15 0.79 -11.39
N ASN A 101 -4.19 1.15 -10.53
CA ASN A 101 -4.18 2.41 -9.81
C ASN A 101 -3.32 3.45 -10.55
N ASN A 102 -3.91 4.62 -10.80
CA ASN A 102 -3.25 5.71 -11.51
C ASN A 102 -3.25 6.99 -10.68
N GLY A 103 -2.22 7.82 -10.86
CA GLY A 103 -2.19 9.16 -10.28
C GLY A 103 -2.19 9.16 -8.75
N ILE A 104 -1.56 8.19 -8.10
CA ILE A 104 -1.22 8.28 -6.67
C ILE A 104 -0.27 9.45 -6.41
N HIS A 105 0.64 9.69 -7.35
CA HIS A 105 1.35 10.96 -7.51
C HIS A 105 1.00 11.55 -8.88
N PRO A 106 0.04 12.48 -8.99
CA PRO A 106 -0.47 13.03 -10.25
C PRO A 106 0.57 13.76 -11.13
N GLY A 107 1.77 14.00 -10.61
CA GLY A 107 2.93 14.42 -11.40
C GLY A 107 3.53 13.31 -12.28
N GLU A 108 3.06 12.07 -12.09
CA GLU A 108 3.49 10.83 -12.73
C GLU A 108 2.35 10.35 -13.64
N SER A 109 1.93 11.23 -14.54
CA SER A 109 0.67 11.09 -15.27
C SER A 109 0.67 9.97 -16.33
N ASP A 110 1.80 9.27 -16.49
CA ASP A 110 2.04 8.24 -17.50
C ASP A 110 0.94 7.16 -17.52
N GLY A 111 0.57 6.65 -16.34
CA GLY A 111 -0.47 5.64 -16.19
C GLY A 111 -1.88 6.16 -16.49
N ILE A 112 -2.16 7.44 -16.23
CA ILE A 112 -3.46 8.06 -16.51
C ILE A 112 -3.73 7.98 -18.02
N ASP A 113 -2.81 8.52 -18.81
CA ASP A 113 -2.93 8.56 -20.27
C ASP A 113 -2.86 7.16 -20.88
N ALA A 114 -1.94 6.30 -20.40
CA ALA A 114 -1.81 4.93 -20.88
C ALA A 114 -3.10 4.11 -20.66
N THR A 115 -3.76 4.29 -19.52
CA THR A 115 -5.01 3.57 -19.20
C THR A 115 -6.18 4.10 -20.02
N MET A 116 -6.23 5.42 -20.28
CA MET A 116 -7.24 6.01 -21.18
C MET A 116 -7.14 5.46 -22.61
N LEU A 117 -5.93 5.30 -23.13
CA LEU A 117 -5.67 4.66 -24.42
C LEU A 117 -6.12 3.19 -24.39
N LEU A 118 -5.71 2.45 -23.36
CA LEU A 118 -6.03 1.03 -23.18
C LEU A 118 -7.53 0.76 -23.21
N PHE A 119 -8.32 1.47 -22.40
CA PHE A 119 -9.76 1.27 -22.31
C PHE A 119 -10.46 1.59 -23.64
N ARG A 120 -10.07 2.69 -24.29
CA ARG A 120 -10.61 3.06 -25.60
C ARG A 120 -10.27 2.04 -26.68
N ASP A 121 -9.02 1.60 -26.74
CA ASP A 121 -8.56 0.70 -27.79
C ASP A 121 -9.20 -0.68 -27.66
N ILE A 122 -9.44 -1.17 -26.44
CA ILE A 122 -10.21 -2.39 -26.21
C ILE A 122 -11.66 -2.19 -26.65
N ALA A 123 -12.31 -1.10 -26.20
CA ALA A 123 -13.72 -0.84 -26.51
C ALA A 123 -13.99 -0.63 -28.00
N LYS A 124 -13.03 -0.05 -28.73
CA LYS A 124 -13.08 0.10 -30.20
C LYS A 124 -12.67 -1.16 -30.96
N GLY A 125 -12.26 -2.23 -30.28
CA GLY A 125 -11.75 -3.45 -30.91
C GLY A 125 -10.42 -3.27 -31.65
N MET A 126 -9.65 -2.22 -31.32
CA MET A 126 -8.32 -1.96 -31.88
C MET A 126 -7.27 -2.92 -31.30
N ILE A 127 -7.50 -3.40 -30.08
CA ILE A 127 -6.75 -4.51 -29.48
C ILE A 127 -7.71 -5.59 -28.98
N LYS A 128 -7.21 -6.82 -28.81
CA LYS A 128 -8.02 -7.95 -28.37
C LYS A 128 -8.65 -7.63 -27.00
N THR A 129 -9.96 -7.83 -26.91
CA THR A 129 -10.69 -7.75 -25.64
C THR A 129 -10.38 -8.98 -24.78
N PRO A 130 -10.02 -8.83 -23.49
CA PRO A 130 -9.83 -9.97 -22.60
C PRO A 130 -11.17 -10.68 -22.36
N GLU A 131 -11.18 -12.00 -22.42
CA GLU A 131 -12.38 -12.84 -22.27
C GLU A 131 -12.60 -13.21 -20.81
N HIS A 132 -11.53 -13.54 -20.08
CA HIS A 132 -11.57 -14.06 -18.71
C HIS A 132 -11.02 -13.09 -17.64
N THR A 133 -10.66 -11.87 -18.04
CA THR A 133 -10.08 -10.84 -17.19
C THR A 133 -10.91 -9.58 -17.29
N VAL A 134 -11.31 -9.06 -16.14
CA VAL A 134 -11.97 -7.76 -16.00
C VAL A 134 -10.94 -6.73 -15.58
N LEU A 135 -10.95 -5.58 -16.27
CA LEU A 135 -10.11 -4.45 -15.90
C LEU A 135 -10.92 -3.53 -15.00
N VAL A 136 -10.34 -3.17 -13.86
CA VAL A 136 -10.84 -2.11 -13.01
C VAL A 136 -9.72 -1.08 -12.88
N THR A 137 -10.03 0.19 -13.06
CA THR A 137 -9.05 1.25 -12.81
C THR A 137 -9.58 2.31 -11.86
N ILE A 138 -8.70 2.80 -10.99
CA ILE A 138 -8.85 4.10 -10.34
C ILE A 138 -8.17 5.11 -11.28
N PRO A 139 -8.90 5.96 -12.03
CA PRO A 139 -8.31 6.84 -13.02
C PRO A 139 -7.35 7.87 -12.43
N VAL A 140 -7.68 8.41 -11.25
CA VAL A 140 -6.88 9.38 -10.51
C VAL A 140 -7.11 9.15 -9.02
N TYR A 141 -6.13 8.58 -8.32
CA TYR A 141 -6.24 8.27 -6.90
C TYR A 141 -6.03 9.51 -6.01
N ASN A 142 -5.01 10.31 -6.29
CA ASN A 142 -4.78 11.56 -5.57
C ASN A 142 -5.46 12.74 -6.28
N ILE A 143 -6.77 12.87 -6.10
CA ILE A 143 -7.54 13.96 -6.72
C ILE A 143 -7.05 15.34 -6.24
N GLY A 144 -6.75 15.49 -4.94
CA GLY A 144 -6.24 16.75 -4.38
C GLY A 144 -4.93 17.21 -5.02
N GLY A 145 -3.99 16.28 -5.21
CA GLY A 145 -2.75 16.54 -5.94
C GLY A 145 -3.00 16.86 -7.42
N ALA A 146 -3.96 16.19 -8.07
CA ALA A 146 -4.30 16.44 -9.47
C ALA A 146 -4.91 17.83 -9.70
N LEU A 147 -5.70 18.32 -8.73
CA LEU A 147 -6.25 19.67 -8.73
C LEU A 147 -5.17 20.73 -8.46
N ASN A 148 -4.13 20.40 -7.70
CA ASN A 148 -2.95 21.24 -7.52
C ASN A 148 -1.98 21.12 -8.72
N ARG A 149 -2.43 21.61 -9.88
CA ARG A 149 -1.70 21.53 -11.14
C ARG A 149 -0.60 22.59 -11.25
N ASN A 150 0.56 22.19 -11.75
CA ASN A 150 1.75 23.04 -11.91
C ASN A 150 2.65 22.51 -13.04
N SER A 151 3.78 23.19 -13.30
CA SER A 151 4.76 22.79 -14.33
C SER A 151 6.20 22.66 -13.82
N GLY A 152 6.48 23.04 -12.56
CA GLY A 152 7.86 23.25 -12.08
C GLY A 152 8.24 22.53 -10.78
N THR A 153 7.32 21.86 -10.09
CA THR A 153 7.62 21.28 -8.75
C THR A 153 8.44 19.98 -8.80
N ARG A 154 8.57 19.34 -9.96
CA ARG A 154 9.39 18.13 -10.17
C ARG A 154 10.67 18.43 -10.93
N THR A 155 11.66 18.99 -10.24
CA THR A 155 12.96 19.42 -10.83
C THR A 155 13.74 18.29 -11.52
N ASN A 156 13.55 17.04 -11.08
CA ASN A 156 14.31 15.88 -11.54
C ASN A 156 13.53 15.00 -12.54
N GLN A 157 12.47 15.51 -13.17
CA GLN A 157 11.62 14.74 -14.08
C GLN A 157 11.30 15.49 -15.37
N ASN A 158 11.39 14.78 -16.50
CA ASN A 158 10.99 15.22 -17.83
C ASN A 158 9.51 14.88 -18.08
N GLY A 159 8.63 15.63 -17.41
CA GLY A 159 7.18 15.47 -17.41
C GLY A 159 6.44 16.09 -18.61
N PRO A 160 5.10 15.96 -18.68
CA PRO A 160 4.28 16.78 -19.57
C PRO A 160 4.37 18.27 -19.19
N LYS A 161 3.90 19.16 -20.08
CA LYS A 161 3.95 20.62 -19.87
C LYS A 161 3.33 21.09 -18.54
N ALA A 162 2.29 20.42 -18.08
CA ALA A 162 1.68 20.64 -16.77
C ALA A 162 1.17 19.32 -16.20
N TYR A 163 1.21 19.18 -14.88
CA TYR A 163 0.90 17.95 -14.15
C TYR A 163 0.48 18.26 -12.69
N GLY A 164 0.00 17.26 -11.95
CA GLY A 164 -0.43 17.49 -10.56
C GLY A 164 0.68 17.37 -9.51
N PHE A 165 0.41 17.81 -8.30
CA PHE A 165 1.33 17.79 -7.18
C PHE A 165 1.41 16.42 -6.48
N ARG A 166 2.54 16.13 -5.81
CA ARG A 166 2.79 14.83 -5.16
C ARG A 166 1.87 14.58 -3.95
N GLY A 167 1.78 15.55 -3.05
CA GLY A 167 0.96 15.45 -1.85
C GLY A 167 -0.53 15.54 -2.16
N ASN A 168 -1.39 14.95 -1.32
CA ASN A 168 -2.84 15.13 -1.41
C ASN A 168 -3.30 16.49 -0.86
N SER A 169 -4.61 16.72 -0.72
CA SER A 169 -5.18 17.96 -0.16
C SER A 169 -4.72 18.28 1.27
N ARG A 170 -4.24 17.26 2.02
CA ARG A 170 -3.64 17.40 3.35
C ARG A 170 -2.12 17.25 3.32
N ASN A 171 -1.52 17.28 2.14
CA ASN A 171 -0.09 17.13 1.87
C ASN A 171 0.53 15.78 2.29
N TYR A 172 -0.28 14.72 2.43
CA TYR A 172 0.22 13.35 2.62
C TYR A 172 0.74 12.78 1.30
N ASP A 173 1.85 12.04 1.36
CA ASP A 173 2.22 11.08 0.33
C ASP A 173 1.34 9.84 0.48
N LEU A 174 0.36 9.70 -0.42
CA LEU A 174 -0.60 8.59 -0.37
C LEU A 174 0.08 7.21 -0.53
N ASN A 175 1.29 7.14 -1.11
CA ASN A 175 2.06 5.90 -1.21
C ASN A 175 2.78 5.55 0.10
N ARG A 176 2.27 6.03 1.25
CA ARG A 176 2.67 5.68 2.62
C ARG A 176 1.47 5.47 3.55
N ASP A 177 0.24 5.55 3.04
CA ASP A 177 -0.97 5.70 3.85
C ASP A 177 -1.86 4.44 3.87
N PHE A 178 -1.45 3.35 3.23
CA PHE A 178 -2.28 2.15 3.05
C PHE A 178 -2.57 1.38 4.36
N ILE A 179 -1.81 1.60 5.43
CA ILE A 179 -2.03 0.97 6.75
C ILE A 179 -2.67 1.91 7.76
N LYS A 180 -2.04 3.06 8.01
CA LYS A 180 -2.57 4.05 8.98
C LYS A 180 -3.91 4.63 8.51
N ASN A 181 -4.14 4.71 7.19
CA ASN A 181 -5.36 5.19 6.56
C ASN A 181 -5.83 6.53 7.17
N ASP A 182 -4.92 7.51 7.24
CA ASP A 182 -5.22 8.83 7.80
C ASP A 182 -6.03 9.70 6.85
N THR A 183 -5.88 9.44 5.55
CA THR A 183 -6.56 10.18 4.49
C THR A 183 -7.84 9.48 4.11
N LYS A 184 -8.87 10.24 3.72
CA LYS A 184 -10.08 9.65 3.13
C LYS A 184 -9.79 8.93 1.81
N ASN A 185 -8.73 9.33 1.11
CA ASN A 185 -8.23 8.63 -0.09
C ASN A 185 -7.89 7.16 0.24
N ALA A 186 -7.06 6.92 1.25
CA ALA A 186 -6.65 5.56 1.62
C ALA A 186 -7.80 4.73 2.19
N GLN A 187 -8.74 5.38 2.90
CA GLN A 187 -9.97 4.72 3.35
C GLN A 187 -10.83 4.26 2.17
N THR A 188 -11.09 5.15 1.22
CA THR A 188 -11.83 4.81 0.01
C THR A 188 -11.10 3.80 -0.86
N PHE A 189 -9.76 3.81 -0.90
CA PHE A 189 -8.99 2.75 -1.56
C PHE A 189 -9.25 1.39 -0.93
N ALA A 190 -9.27 1.28 0.40
CA ALA A 190 -9.59 0.02 1.07
C ALA A 190 -11.02 -0.44 0.72
N GLU A 191 -12.00 0.47 0.64
CA GLU A 191 -13.35 0.15 0.17
C GLU A 191 -13.35 -0.42 -1.26
N VAL A 192 -12.67 0.25 -2.20
CA VAL A 192 -12.51 -0.21 -3.59
C VAL A 192 -11.81 -1.56 -3.63
N PHE A 193 -10.73 -1.74 -2.87
CA PHE A 193 -9.94 -2.96 -2.86
C PHE A 193 -10.76 -4.15 -2.33
N HIS A 194 -11.55 -3.95 -1.26
CA HIS A 194 -12.41 -5.00 -0.70
C HIS A 194 -13.68 -5.26 -1.51
N LEU A 195 -14.16 -4.27 -2.27
CA LEU A 195 -15.23 -4.45 -3.24
C LEU A 195 -14.77 -5.33 -4.42
N THR A 196 -13.60 -5.01 -4.97
CA THR A 196 -13.07 -5.62 -6.20
C THR A 196 -12.32 -6.93 -5.95
N GLN A 197 -11.63 -7.09 -4.81
CA GLN A 197 -10.80 -8.25 -4.46
C GLN A 197 -9.86 -8.71 -5.60
N PRO A 198 -9.00 -7.82 -6.12
CA PRO A 198 -8.25 -8.08 -7.34
C PRO A 198 -7.27 -9.25 -7.20
N ASP A 199 -7.05 -9.96 -8.30
CA ASP A 199 -6.07 -11.04 -8.42
C ASP A 199 -4.68 -10.50 -8.71
N VAL A 200 -4.63 -9.48 -9.57
CA VAL A 200 -3.42 -8.78 -9.98
C VAL A 200 -3.64 -7.28 -9.76
N PHE A 201 -2.61 -6.59 -9.30
CA PHE A 201 -2.64 -5.16 -9.04
C PHE A 201 -1.45 -4.46 -9.71
N ILE A 202 -1.75 -3.40 -10.46
CA ILE A 202 -0.74 -2.51 -11.06
C ILE A 202 -0.89 -1.12 -10.45
N ASP A 203 0.21 -0.56 -9.96
CA ASP A 203 0.30 0.85 -9.57
C ASP A 203 1.27 1.57 -10.52
N ASN A 204 0.82 2.59 -11.23
CA ASN A 204 1.63 3.28 -12.23
C ASN A 204 2.33 4.52 -11.63
N HIS A 205 3.67 4.52 -11.69
CA HIS A 205 4.58 5.54 -11.14
C HIS A 205 5.68 5.93 -12.14
N VAL A 206 6.46 6.92 -11.73
CA VAL A 206 7.70 7.37 -12.40
C VAL A 206 8.85 7.33 -11.39
N SER A 207 9.94 6.69 -11.80
CA SER A 207 11.09 6.36 -10.97
C SER A 207 11.82 7.59 -10.44
N ASN A 208 12.65 7.41 -9.43
CA ASN A 208 13.72 8.36 -9.11
C ASN A 208 15.09 7.67 -9.14
N GLY A 209 16.19 8.42 -8.97
CA GLY A 209 17.53 7.86 -8.81
C GLY A 209 18.46 8.13 -10.01
N ALA A 210 19.02 7.06 -10.58
CA ALA A 210 20.08 7.10 -11.60
C ALA A 210 19.56 7.38 -13.04
N ASP A 211 20.47 7.74 -13.96
CA ASP A 211 20.19 7.83 -15.41
C ASP A 211 20.70 6.57 -16.13
N TYR A 212 19.82 5.90 -16.87
CA TYR A 212 20.07 4.64 -17.55
C TYR A 212 19.26 4.52 -18.85
N GLN A 213 19.50 3.48 -19.65
CA GLN A 213 18.92 3.40 -21.00
C GLN A 213 17.44 3.03 -21.02
N TYR A 214 16.98 2.21 -20.06
CA TYR A 214 15.60 1.72 -19.99
C TYR A 214 14.57 2.85 -19.85
N THR A 215 13.41 2.66 -20.48
CA THR A 215 12.22 3.50 -20.21
C THR A 215 11.34 2.89 -19.15
N LEU A 216 11.24 1.56 -19.12
CA LEU A 216 10.43 0.83 -18.15
C LEU A 216 11.30 0.22 -17.08
N THR A 217 10.89 0.42 -15.83
CA THR A 217 11.34 -0.41 -14.72
C THR A 217 10.13 -0.95 -13.97
N HIS A 218 10.35 -2.00 -13.17
CA HIS A 218 9.29 -2.60 -12.37
C HIS A 218 9.74 -2.81 -10.93
N LEU A 219 8.76 -2.81 -10.04
CA LEU A 219 8.91 -3.25 -8.66
C LEU A 219 7.77 -4.23 -8.38
N PHE A 220 8.08 -5.52 -8.51
CA PHE A 220 7.17 -6.56 -8.06
C PHE A 220 7.20 -6.65 -6.54
N THR A 221 6.07 -7.06 -5.98
CA THR A 221 5.98 -7.54 -4.60
C THR A 221 7.15 -8.44 -4.27
N GLN A 222 7.76 -8.27 -3.10
CA GLN A 222 8.87 -9.12 -2.70
C GLN A 222 8.41 -10.58 -2.54
N HIS A 223 8.97 -11.47 -3.38
CA HIS A 223 8.47 -12.84 -3.54
C HIS A 223 8.69 -13.74 -2.31
N ASN A 224 9.76 -13.55 -1.53
CA ASN A 224 10.00 -14.28 -0.29
C ASN A 224 8.96 -13.90 0.78
N LYS A 225 8.60 -12.61 0.87
CA LYS A 225 7.53 -12.11 1.76
C LYS A 225 6.15 -12.62 1.33
N LEU A 226 5.87 -12.62 0.03
CA LEU A 226 4.66 -13.23 -0.52
C LEU A 226 4.59 -14.73 -0.21
N ASN A 227 5.74 -15.40 -0.18
CA ASN A 227 5.96 -16.77 0.32
C ASN A 227 5.19 -17.87 -0.45
N GLY A 228 5.64 -19.11 -0.26
CA GLY A 228 5.04 -20.33 -0.81
C GLY A 228 4.89 -20.30 -2.33
N ASN A 229 3.98 -21.14 -2.83
CA ASN A 229 3.79 -21.33 -4.27
C ASN A 229 3.37 -20.05 -5.02
N LEU A 230 2.74 -19.09 -4.34
CA LEU A 230 2.33 -17.83 -4.93
C LEU A 230 3.53 -16.90 -5.14
N GLY A 231 4.44 -16.82 -4.15
CA GLY A 231 5.74 -16.15 -4.30
C GLY A 231 6.60 -16.80 -5.39
N ASP A 232 6.66 -18.13 -5.42
CA ASP A 232 7.40 -18.88 -6.44
C ASP A 232 6.87 -18.64 -7.85
N TYR A 233 5.55 -18.60 -8.01
CA TYR A 233 4.92 -18.28 -9.30
C TYR A 233 5.24 -16.84 -9.74
N LEU A 234 5.13 -15.86 -8.83
CA LEU A 234 5.44 -14.46 -9.12
C LEU A 234 6.86 -14.32 -9.67
N HIS A 235 7.84 -14.88 -8.95
CA HIS A 235 9.26 -14.73 -9.26
C HIS A 235 9.73 -15.58 -10.45
N ASN A 236 9.33 -16.86 -10.49
CA ASN A 236 9.87 -17.80 -11.47
C ASN A 236 9.05 -17.87 -12.78
N GLN A 237 7.84 -17.29 -12.81
CA GLN A 237 6.94 -17.43 -13.96
C GLN A 237 6.33 -16.10 -14.41
N MET A 238 5.53 -15.42 -13.58
CA MET A 238 4.85 -14.18 -13.99
C MET A 238 5.87 -13.11 -14.41
N HIS A 239 6.89 -12.89 -13.59
CA HIS A 239 7.92 -11.89 -13.86
C HIS A 239 8.71 -12.18 -15.16
N PRO A 240 9.32 -13.37 -15.37
CA PRO A 240 9.98 -13.70 -16.64
C PRO A 240 9.05 -13.69 -17.86
N GLN A 241 7.77 -14.04 -17.70
CA GLN A 241 6.78 -13.96 -18.79
C GLN A 241 6.56 -12.50 -19.21
N LEU A 242 6.50 -11.56 -18.26
CA LEU A 242 6.35 -10.13 -18.56
C LEU A 242 7.58 -9.59 -19.30
N GLU A 243 8.78 -9.86 -18.78
CA GLU A 243 10.04 -9.43 -19.41
C GLU A 243 10.14 -9.96 -20.85
N LYS A 244 9.83 -11.24 -21.07
CA LYS A 244 9.85 -11.86 -22.39
C LYS A 244 8.81 -11.25 -23.33
N SER A 245 7.58 -11.02 -22.85
CA SER A 245 6.52 -10.40 -23.65
C SER A 245 6.92 -9.00 -24.11
N LEU A 246 7.47 -8.19 -23.22
CA LEU A 246 7.92 -6.83 -23.52
C LEU A 246 9.13 -6.82 -24.45
N SER A 247 10.12 -7.68 -24.22
CA SER A 247 11.30 -7.81 -25.08
C SER A 247 10.91 -8.15 -26.53
N ASN A 248 9.96 -9.08 -26.73
CA ASN A 248 9.42 -9.40 -28.06
C ASN A 248 8.71 -8.22 -28.75
N LYS A 249 8.26 -7.23 -27.96
CA LYS A 249 7.63 -5.99 -28.43
C LYS A 249 8.63 -4.82 -28.50
N ASN A 250 9.94 -5.11 -28.41
CA ASN A 250 11.04 -4.13 -28.37
C ASN A 250 10.97 -3.14 -27.20
N TRP A 251 10.38 -3.56 -26.08
CA TRP A 251 10.39 -2.83 -24.83
C TRP A 251 11.29 -3.53 -23.83
N ASP A 252 12.49 -2.99 -23.62
CA ASP A 252 13.34 -3.45 -22.54
C ASP A 252 12.79 -2.97 -21.18
N ILE A 253 12.84 -3.85 -20.20
CA ILE A 253 12.49 -3.56 -18.82
C ILE A 253 13.62 -4.02 -17.89
N THR A 254 13.77 -3.37 -16.74
CA THR A 254 14.73 -3.72 -15.69
C THR A 254 14.09 -3.58 -14.31
N PRO A 255 14.60 -4.24 -13.26
CA PRO A 255 14.14 -3.95 -11.90
C PRO A 255 14.35 -2.49 -11.51
N TYR A 256 13.48 -1.96 -10.64
CA TYR A 256 13.55 -0.59 -10.14
C TYR A 256 14.94 -0.25 -9.59
N VAL A 257 15.53 0.82 -10.12
CA VAL A 257 16.92 1.21 -9.85
C VAL A 257 16.96 2.21 -8.68
N ASN A 258 16.94 1.70 -7.45
CA ASN A 258 16.94 2.49 -6.22
C ASN A 258 18.35 2.96 -5.79
N VAL A 259 19.14 3.48 -6.72
CA VAL A 259 20.52 3.93 -6.49
C VAL A 259 20.58 5.45 -6.34
N TRP A 260 21.21 5.92 -5.26
CA TRP A 260 21.27 7.34 -4.89
C TRP A 260 22.71 7.83 -4.76
N GLY A 261 23.02 8.97 -5.38
CA GLY A 261 24.34 9.63 -5.27
C GLY A 261 25.51 8.88 -5.92
N THR A 262 25.24 7.76 -6.60
CA THR A 262 26.25 6.93 -7.28
C THR A 262 25.65 6.25 -8.51
N THR A 263 26.45 5.44 -9.21
CA THR A 263 26.09 4.72 -10.43
C THR A 263 25.59 3.29 -10.14
N PRO A 264 24.71 2.72 -10.98
CA PRO A 264 24.14 1.39 -10.78
C PRO A 264 25.06 0.23 -11.20
N ASP A 265 26.26 0.51 -11.69
CA ASP A 265 27.20 -0.48 -12.23
C ASP A 265 27.73 -1.48 -11.19
N LYS A 266 27.59 -1.17 -9.90
CA LYS A 266 27.92 -2.08 -8.79
C LYS A 266 26.76 -3.00 -8.38
N GLY A 267 25.61 -2.87 -9.04
CA GLY A 267 24.38 -3.53 -8.62
C GLY A 267 23.68 -2.81 -7.45
N TRP A 268 22.49 -3.31 -7.10
CA TRP A 268 21.64 -2.74 -6.05
C TRP A 268 20.71 -3.80 -5.46
N THR A 269 19.97 -3.42 -4.41
CA THR A 269 19.02 -4.28 -3.73
C THR A 269 17.60 -4.01 -4.20
N GLN A 270 16.77 -5.04 -4.35
CA GLN A 270 15.33 -4.86 -4.53
C GLN A 270 14.76 -4.00 -3.39
N PHE A 271 13.88 -3.08 -3.73
CA PHE A 271 13.15 -2.30 -2.74
C PHE A 271 12.18 -3.21 -1.98
N MET A 272 12.21 -3.15 -0.64
CA MET A 272 11.27 -3.88 0.21
C MET A 272 9.94 -3.12 0.29
N ASP A 273 8.89 -3.66 -0.32
CA ASP A 273 7.55 -3.09 -0.28
C ASP A 273 6.83 -3.47 1.02
N SER A 274 7.15 -2.73 2.07
CA SER A 274 6.47 -2.88 3.36
C SER A 274 4.96 -2.56 3.26
N PRO A 275 4.13 -3.02 4.20
CA PRO A 275 2.68 -2.86 4.17
C PRO A 275 2.16 -1.42 3.92
N ARG A 276 2.92 -0.37 4.26
CA ARG A 276 2.52 1.03 3.99
C ARG A 276 2.43 1.42 2.51
N TYR A 277 3.06 0.66 1.61
CA TYR A 277 3.06 0.89 0.16
C TYR A 277 1.93 0.09 -0.51
N SER A 278 1.49 0.51 -1.69
CA SER A 278 0.37 -0.11 -2.40
C SER A 278 0.59 -1.62 -2.65
N THR A 279 1.70 -2.04 -3.25
CA THR A 279 2.00 -3.47 -3.48
C THR A 279 2.17 -4.24 -2.17
N GLY A 280 2.78 -3.60 -1.17
CA GLY A 280 2.97 -4.19 0.15
C GLY A 280 1.66 -4.44 0.89
N TYR A 281 0.67 -3.55 0.74
CA TYR A 281 -0.69 -3.70 1.26
C TYR A 281 -1.47 -4.79 0.51
N THR A 282 -1.45 -4.79 -0.83
CA THR A 282 -2.21 -5.77 -1.62
C THR A 282 -1.70 -7.20 -1.39
N THR A 283 -0.40 -7.35 -1.11
CA THR A 283 0.23 -8.61 -0.64
C THR A 283 -0.40 -9.18 0.62
N LEU A 284 -0.92 -8.35 1.53
CA LEU A 284 -1.60 -8.81 2.74
C LEU A 284 -2.85 -9.64 2.41
N TRP A 285 -3.38 -9.48 1.21
CA TRP A 285 -4.56 -10.16 0.67
C TRP A 285 -4.20 -11.14 -0.45
N ASN A 286 -2.93 -11.57 -0.50
CA ASN A 286 -2.39 -12.49 -1.49
C ASN A 286 -2.67 -12.03 -2.94
N THR A 287 -2.74 -10.73 -3.20
CA THR A 287 -2.85 -10.16 -4.55
C THR A 287 -1.46 -10.03 -5.15
N LEU A 288 -1.31 -10.36 -6.44
CA LEU A 288 -0.04 -10.22 -7.15
C LEU A 288 0.18 -8.75 -7.53
N GLY A 289 0.90 -8.02 -6.68
CA GLY A 289 1.15 -6.58 -6.85
C GLY A 289 2.44 -6.28 -7.62
N MET A 290 2.37 -5.31 -8.53
CA MET A 290 3.51 -4.75 -9.24
C MET A 290 3.34 -3.24 -9.39
N MET A 291 4.41 -2.50 -9.14
CA MET A 291 4.50 -1.08 -9.44
C MET A 291 5.31 -0.89 -10.72
N VAL A 292 4.74 -0.17 -11.67
CA VAL A 292 5.45 0.29 -12.88
C VAL A 292 6.17 1.58 -12.51
N GLU A 293 7.44 1.67 -12.85
CA GLU A 293 8.29 2.82 -12.54
C GLU A 293 8.97 3.25 -13.83
N THR A 294 8.36 4.17 -14.59
CA THR A 294 8.98 4.66 -15.83
C THR A 294 10.14 5.60 -15.52
N HIS A 295 11.16 5.64 -16.38
CA HIS A 295 12.36 6.42 -16.08
C HIS A 295 12.11 7.93 -16.18
N MET A 296 12.21 8.67 -15.06
CA MET A 296 11.91 10.12 -14.96
C MET A 296 12.58 11.04 -15.98
N LEU A 297 13.76 10.71 -16.52
CA LEU A 297 14.48 11.58 -17.46
C LEU A 297 14.11 11.31 -18.92
N LYS A 298 13.45 10.18 -19.20
CA LYS A 298 12.99 9.87 -20.57
C LYS A 298 11.84 10.81 -20.96
N PRO A 299 11.75 11.18 -22.25
CA PRO A 299 10.64 12.01 -22.72
C PRO A 299 9.29 11.41 -22.32
N TYR A 300 8.29 12.25 -22.06
CA TYR A 300 6.98 11.78 -21.57
C TYR A 300 6.30 10.76 -22.49
N LYS A 301 6.31 10.98 -23.82
CA LYS A 301 5.70 10.08 -24.82
C LYS A 301 6.10 8.60 -24.70
N PRO A 302 7.39 8.21 -24.78
CA PRO A 302 7.78 6.82 -24.63
C PRO A 302 7.42 6.23 -23.26
N ARG A 303 7.33 7.04 -22.20
CA ARG A 303 6.93 6.54 -20.88
C ARG A 303 5.45 6.11 -20.84
N VAL A 304 4.56 6.92 -21.43
CA VAL A 304 3.14 6.56 -21.61
C VAL A 304 3.00 5.30 -22.48
N LEU A 305 3.67 5.26 -23.63
CA LEU A 305 3.57 4.12 -24.55
C LEU A 305 4.13 2.83 -23.96
N GLY A 306 5.24 2.91 -23.21
CA GLY A 306 5.79 1.76 -22.50
C GLY A 306 4.82 1.24 -21.43
N THR A 307 4.19 2.15 -20.66
CA THR A 307 3.20 1.78 -19.64
C THR A 307 2.00 1.08 -20.27
N TYR A 308 1.52 1.58 -21.41
CA TYR A 308 0.45 0.97 -22.19
C TYR A 308 0.81 -0.46 -22.66
N GLU A 309 1.99 -0.66 -23.25
CA GLU A 309 2.44 -2.00 -23.70
C GLU A 309 2.69 -2.98 -22.55
N LEU A 310 3.12 -2.47 -21.40
CA LEU A 310 3.25 -3.25 -20.17
C LEU A 310 1.88 -3.75 -19.69
N MET A 311 0.90 -2.86 -19.57
CA MET A 311 -0.45 -3.25 -19.14
C MET A 311 -1.06 -4.28 -20.09
N LYS A 312 -0.92 -4.11 -21.41
CA LYS A 312 -1.33 -5.12 -22.39
C LYS A 312 -0.68 -6.48 -22.13
N SER A 313 0.63 -6.49 -21.91
CA SER A 313 1.37 -7.73 -21.62
C SER A 313 0.92 -8.38 -20.32
N MET A 314 0.60 -7.60 -19.28
CA MET A 314 0.08 -8.15 -18.03
C MET A 314 -1.35 -8.68 -18.18
N ILE A 315 -2.18 -8.07 -19.03
CA ILE A 315 -3.50 -8.60 -19.39
C ILE A 315 -3.34 -9.95 -20.07
N ASP A 316 -2.46 -10.07 -21.07
CA ASP A 316 -2.20 -11.34 -21.77
C ASP A 316 -1.77 -12.45 -20.80
N ILE A 317 -0.92 -12.13 -19.81
CA ILE A 317 -0.48 -13.08 -18.78
C ILE A 317 -1.63 -13.46 -17.85
N THR A 318 -2.43 -12.49 -17.43
CA THR A 318 -3.57 -12.72 -16.53
C THR A 318 -4.66 -13.57 -17.20
N GLU A 319 -4.93 -13.32 -18.48
CA GLU A 319 -5.82 -14.13 -19.32
C GLU A 319 -5.33 -15.58 -19.39
N LYS A 320 -4.03 -15.76 -19.67
CA LYS A 320 -3.44 -17.08 -19.85
C LYS A 320 -3.36 -17.88 -18.55
N ASP A 321 -2.90 -17.26 -17.47
CA ASP A 321 -2.62 -17.93 -16.19
C ASP A 321 -3.76 -17.78 -15.17
N GLY A 322 -4.94 -17.30 -15.59
CA GLY A 322 -5.99 -16.85 -14.68
C GLY A 322 -6.49 -17.90 -13.69
N GLU A 323 -6.74 -19.14 -14.11
CA GLU A 323 -7.15 -20.20 -13.17
C GLU A 323 -6.01 -20.57 -12.21
N LYS A 324 -4.77 -20.60 -12.70
CA LYS A 324 -3.61 -20.86 -11.85
C LYS A 324 -3.43 -19.78 -10.78
N ILE A 325 -3.61 -18.50 -11.12
CA ILE A 325 -3.54 -17.40 -10.17
C ILE A 325 -4.60 -17.59 -9.07
N LYS A 326 -5.86 -17.87 -9.45
CA LYS A 326 -6.96 -18.13 -8.52
C LYS A 326 -6.65 -19.27 -7.55
N ASP A 327 -6.20 -20.40 -8.07
CA ASP A 327 -5.88 -21.59 -7.26
C ASP A 327 -4.76 -21.30 -6.26
N LEU A 328 -3.69 -20.64 -6.71
CA LEU A 328 -2.56 -20.28 -5.85
C LEU A 328 -2.98 -19.29 -4.75
N ARG A 329 -3.81 -18.29 -5.08
CA ARG A 329 -4.35 -17.33 -4.11
C ARG A 329 -5.24 -18.02 -3.07
N GLN A 330 -6.17 -18.87 -3.52
CA GLN A 330 -7.06 -19.61 -2.62
C GLN A 330 -6.27 -20.54 -1.68
N LYS A 331 -5.24 -21.20 -2.20
CA LYS A 331 -4.32 -22.01 -1.40
C LYS A 331 -3.58 -21.16 -0.36
N ALA A 332 -3.06 -20.00 -0.73
CA ALA A 332 -2.38 -19.09 0.18
C ALA A 332 -3.30 -18.65 1.35
N PHE A 333 -4.57 -18.30 1.09
CA PHE A 333 -5.54 -17.97 2.14
C PHE A 333 -5.81 -19.14 3.10
N THR A 334 -5.68 -20.38 2.62
CA THR A 334 -5.98 -21.58 3.40
C THR A 334 -4.77 -22.09 4.18
N ASP A 335 -3.57 -21.99 3.62
CA ASP A 335 -2.37 -22.62 4.18
C ASP A 335 -1.56 -21.72 5.10
N LEU A 336 -1.56 -20.39 4.88
CA LEU A 336 -0.80 -19.46 5.73
C LEU A 336 -1.29 -19.46 7.19
N PRO A 337 -2.61 -19.44 7.50
CA PRO A 337 -3.08 -19.48 8.89
C PRO A 337 -2.74 -20.77 9.65
N LYS A 338 -2.41 -21.85 8.92
CA LYS A 338 -2.06 -23.15 9.52
C LYS A 338 -0.62 -23.20 10.05
N GLN A 339 0.23 -22.25 9.68
CA GLN A 339 1.61 -22.20 10.14
C GLN A 339 1.69 -21.97 11.66
N ASN A 340 2.83 -22.31 12.25
CA ASN A 340 3.10 -22.05 13.67
C ASN A 340 3.70 -20.67 13.91
N THR A 341 4.55 -20.21 13.00
CA THR A 341 5.21 -18.91 13.06
C THR A 341 4.94 -18.07 11.82
N TYR A 342 5.12 -16.76 11.95
CA TYR A 342 5.03 -15.79 10.86
C TYR A 342 6.21 -14.81 10.91
N PRO A 343 6.92 -14.59 9.79
CA PRO A 343 7.99 -13.61 9.71
C PRO A 343 7.46 -12.18 9.67
N VAL A 344 7.89 -11.35 10.62
CA VAL A 344 7.48 -9.93 10.71
C VAL A 344 8.56 -8.95 10.28
N ASN A 345 9.83 -9.38 10.24
CA ASN A 345 10.94 -8.57 9.77
C ASN A 345 11.79 -9.35 8.77
N TRP A 346 12.38 -8.62 7.83
CA TRP A 346 13.12 -9.16 6.70
C TRP A 346 14.44 -8.41 6.52
N LYS A 347 15.47 -9.12 6.10
CA LYS A 347 16.73 -8.53 5.62
C LYS A 347 17.08 -9.09 4.26
N VAL A 348 17.88 -8.35 3.52
CA VAL A 348 18.49 -8.82 2.29
C VAL A 348 19.31 -10.07 2.59
N ASP A 349 19.07 -11.15 1.85
CA ASP A 349 19.97 -12.29 1.81
C ASP A 349 21.13 -11.97 0.86
N THR A 350 22.32 -11.76 1.42
CA THR A 350 23.50 -11.39 0.64
C THR A 350 24.14 -12.58 -0.08
N THR A 351 23.76 -13.81 0.28
CA THR A 351 24.29 -15.05 -0.30
C THR A 351 23.72 -15.33 -1.69
N ASN A 352 22.48 -14.91 -1.93
CA ASN A 352 21.77 -15.07 -3.20
C ASN A 352 21.56 -13.73 -3.93
N ALA A 353 21.65 -13.74 -5.25
CA ALA A 353 21.36 -12.59 -6.09
C ALA A 353 21.11 -13.02 -7.53
N THR A 354 20.29 -12.27 -8.25
CA THR A 354 20.18 -12.39 -9.70
C THR A 354 21.30 -11.57 -10.36
N ASN A 355 22.04 -12.17 -11.29
CA ASN A 355 22.96 -11.42 -12.15
C ASN A 355 22.32 -11.26 -13.53
N PHE A 356 22.33 -10.04 -14.05
CA PHE A 356 21.78 -9.76 -15.38
C PHE A 356 22.58 -8.66 -16.08
N ASP A 357 22.41 -8.57 -17.39
CA ASP A 357 23.07 -7.54 -18.20
C ASP A 357 22.24 -6.25 -18.16
N PHE A 358 22.79 -5.23 -17.50
CA PHE A 358 22.15 -3.93 -17.31
C PHE A 358 22.67 -2.90 -18.32
N LYS A 359 21.73 -2.20 -18.97
CA LYS A 359 21.97 -1.12 -19.92
C LYS A 359 22.00 0.25 -19.22
N GLY A 360 23.20 0.73 -18.89
CA GLY A 360 23.43 2.00 -18.20
C GLY A 360 24.17 3.04 -19.04
N TYR A 361 24.47 4.18 -18.44
CA TYR A 361 25.37 5.23 -18.97
C TYR A 361 26.59 5.39 -18.05
N GLU A 362 27.75 5.73 -18.62
CA GLU A 362 28.94 6.05 -17.81
C GLU A 362 28.69 7.27 -16.90
N GLY A 363 29.09 7.15 -15.63
CA GLY A 363 29.06 8.25 -14.66
C GLY A 363 30.44 8.85 -14.46
N LEU A 364 30.52 10.18 -14.48
CA LEU A 364 31.74 10.96 -14.28
C LEU A 364 31.58 11.93 -13.11
N TYR A 365 32.64 12.12 -12.33
CA TYR A 365 32.69 13.14 -11.29
C TYR A 365 33.36 14.41 -11.79
N ILE A 366 32.54 15.39 -12.19
CA ILE A 366 32.99 16.69 -12.68
C ILE A 366 32.90 17.75 -11.58
N ASN A 367 33.60 18.87 -11.75
CA ASN A 367 33.44 20.01 -10.84
C ASN A 367 32.07 20.66 -11.07
N SER A 368 31.38 20.98 -9.98
CA SER A 368 30.16 21.78 -9.98
C SER A 368 30.53 23.23 -10.30
N GLU A 369 29.94 23.80 -11.34
CA GLU A 369 30.14 25.22 -11.69
C GLU A 369 29.49 26.16 -10.66
N ILE A 370 28.53 25.67 -9.87
CA ILE A 370 27.81 26.45 -8.85
C ILE A 370 28.53 26.41 -7.50
N THR A 371 29.02 25.23 -7.10
CA THR A 371 29.53 25.00 -5.73
C THR A 371 31.02 24.67 -5.67
N GLY A 372 31.68 24.45 -6.81
CA GLY A 372 33.07 23.99 -6.90
C GLY A 372 33.31 22.53 -6.50
N ALA A 373 32.37 21.91 -5.76
CA ALA A 373 32.48 20.52 -5.31
C ALA A 373 32.38 19.51 -6.47
N LYS A 374 32.86 18.27 -6.25
CA LYS A 374 32.64 17.18 -7.20
C LYS A 374 31.16 16.77 -7.23
N ARG A 375 30.62 16.58 -8.43
CA ARG A 375 29.25 16.07 -8.65
C ARG A 375 29.23 14.97 -9.70
N LEU A 376 28.31 14.03 -9.54
CA LEU A 376 28.02 13.01 -10.55
C LEU A 376 27.35 13.64 -11.77
N LYS A 377 27.79 13.25 -12.97
CA LYS A 377 27.14 13.52 -14.26
C LYS A 377 27.16 12.24 -15.09
N TYR A 378 26.00 11.83 -15.56
CA TYR A 378 25.87 10.73 -16.52
C TYR A 378 26.16 11.23 -17.94
N ASP A 379 26.89 10.45 -18.73
CA ASP A 379 27.18 10.73 -20.14
C ASP A 379 26.31 9.84 -21.05
N GLN A 380 25.22 10.41 -21.56
CA GLN A 380 24.27 9.70 -22.41
C GLN A 380 24.87 9.27 -23.77
N ASN A 381 26.03 9.80 -24.16
CA ASN A 381 26.75 9.40 -25.37
C ASN A 381 27.65 8.17 -25.15
N LYS A 382 27.76 7.69 -23.91
CA LYS A 382 28.56 6.51 -23.55
C LYS A 382 27.67 5.45 -22.88
N PRO A 383 26.74 4.83 -23.64
CA PRO A 383 25.97 3.70 -23.15
C PRO A 383 26.90 2.50 -22.91
N TYR A 384 26.59 1.71 -21.89
CA TYR A 384 27.21 0.42 -21.67
C TYR A 384 26.15 -0.66 -21.43
N THR A 385 26.55 -1.91 -21.67
CA THR A 385 25.87 -3.08 -21.11
C THR A 385 26.85 -3.80 -20.20
N LYS A 386 26.52 -3.95 -18.92
CA LYS A 386 27.39 -4.60 -17.93
C LYS A 386 26.60 -5.58 -17.10
N LYS A 387 27.23 -6.71 -16.76
CA LYS A 387 26.67 -7.64 -15.78
C LYS A 387 26.67 -6.97 -14.40
N VAL A 388 25.50 -6.84 -13.79
CA VAL A 388 25.30 -6.28 -12.45
C VAL A 388 24.70 -7.32 -11.51
N ARG A 389 24.99 -7.19 -10.21
CA ARG A 389 24.45 -8.05 -9.15
C ARG A 389 23.21 -7.40 -8.52
N TYR A 390 22.05 -8.02 -8.67
CA TYR A 390 20.79 -7.55 -8.07
C TYR A 390 20.37 -8.42 -6.90
N GLN A 391 20.39 -7.85 -5.70
CA GLN A 391 20.03 -8.53 -4.47
C GLN A 391 18.51 -8.49 -4.26
N ASN A 392 17.83 -9.53 -4.74
CA ASN A 392 16.36 -9.66 -4.74
C ASN A 392 15.83 -10.78 -3.83
N TYR A 393 16.71 -11.40 -3.05
CA TYR A 393 16.33 -12.41 -2.07
C TYR A 393 16.34 -11.81 -0.66
N PHE A 394 15.34 -12.18 0.13
CA PHE A 394 15.19 -11.75 1.51
C PHE A 394 14.98 -12.93 2.43
N SER A 395 15.57 -12.84 3.62
CA SER A 395 15.43 -13.82 4.69
C SER A 395 14.75 -13.18 5.91
N PRO A 396 13.91 -13.92 6.64
CA PRO A 396 13.36 -13.44 7.90
C PRO A 396 14.47 -13.11 8.91
N THR A 397 14.31 -12.02 9.66
CA THR A 397 15.17 -11.69 10.81
C THR A 397 14.51 -11.96 12.14
N SER A 398 13.17 -11.94 12.18
CA SER A 398 12.40 -12.28 13.35
C SER A 398 11.04 -12.86 12.95
N GLU A 399 10.57 -13.82 13.74
CA GLU A 399 9.26 -14.42 13.58
C GLU A 399 8.48 -14.32 14.90
N ILE A 400 7.16 -14.30 14.79
CA ILE A 400 6.24 -14.40 15.92
C ILE A 400 5.50 -15.73 15.88
N THR A 401 5.12 -16.26 17.03
CA THR A 401 4.20 -17.41 17.12
C THR A 401 2.80 -16.96 16.76
N ILE A 402 2.12 -17.61 15.82
CA ILE A 402 0.78 -17.20 15.38
C ILE A 402 -0.25 -17.48 16.49
N PRO A 403 -0.95 -16.48 17.04
CA PRO A 403 -2.01 -16.71 18.01
C PRO A 403 -3.27 -17.26 17.33
N THR A 404 -4.15 -17.92 18.08
CA THR A 404 -5.49 -18.31 17.59
C THR A 404 -6.40 -17.10 17.43
N SER A 405 -6.24 -16.09 18.29
CA SER A 405 -7.01 -14.86 18.27
C SER A 405 -6.26 -13.72 18.95
N TYR A 406 -6.57 -12.50 18.55
CA TYR A 406 -6.27 -11.29 19.32
C TYR A 406 -7.48 -10.88 20.17
N ILE A 407 -7.24 -10.17 21.27
CA ILE A 407 -8.29 -9.47 22.02
C ILE A 407 -7.93 -7.99 22.07
N ILE A 408 -8.87 -7.15 21.67
CA ILE A 408 -8.71 -5.69 21.65
C ILE A 408 -9.78 -5.08 22.56
N PRO A 409 -9.39 -4.37 23.62
CA PRO A 409 -10.33 -3.63 24.45
C PRO A 409 -11.05 -2.56 23.63
N LYS A 410 -12.36 -2.39 23.86
CA LYS A 410 -13.20 -1.45 23.09
C LYS A 410 -12.78 0.02 23.18
N GLY A 411 -11.93 0.37 24.15
CA GLY A 411 -11.34 1.70 24.28
C GLY A 411 -10.44 2.09 23.11
N TRP A 412 -9.90 1.12 22.37
CA TRP A 412 -9.09 1.32 21.17
C TRP A 412 -9.94 1.36 19.91
N TRP A 413 -11.00 2.17 19.94
CA TRP A 413 -11.97 2.33 18.85
C TRP A 413 -11.29 2.69 17.53
N ASN A 414 -10.24 3.52 17.57
CA ASN A 414 -9.48 3.93 16.39
C ASN A 414 -8.81 2.75 15.67
N VAL A 415 -8.44 1.68 16.38
CA VAL A 415 -7.91 0.44 15.79
C VAL A 415 -9.05 -0.37 15.19
N ILE A 416 -10.19 -0.48 15.89
CA ILE A 416 -11.38 -1.19 15.40
C ILE A 416 -11.88 -0.57 14.09
N ASP A 417 -11.90 0.75 13.97
CA ASP A 417 -12.26 1.44 12.73
C ASP A 417 -11.37 1.01 11.54
N LYS A 418 -10.07 0.77 11.77
CA LYS A 418 -9.16 0.25 10.73
C LYS A 418 -9.44 -1.21 10.39
N LEU A 419 -9.80 -2.02 11.38
CA LEU A 419 -10.21 -3.40 11.17
C LEU A 419 -11.49 -3.49 10.34
N ASP A 420 -12.50 -2.66 10.64
CA ASP A 420 -13.78 -2.58 9.91
C ASP A 420 -13.59 -2.16 8.46
N LEU A 421 -12.79 -1.12 8.25
CA LEU A 421 -12.41 -0.65 6.92
C LEU A 421 -11.78 -1.77 6.07
N ASN A 422 -10.97 -2.61 6.72
CA ASN A 422 -10.28 -3.72 6.09
C ASN A 422 -11.06 -5.05 6.12
N LYS A 423 -12.36 -5.01 6.44
CA LYS A 423 -13.27 -6.18 6.46
C LYS A 423 -12.76 -7.33 7.34
N ILE A 424 -12.07 -6.99 8.43
CA ILE A 424 -11.64 -7.95 9.43
C ILE A 424 -12.86 -8.42 10.22
N SER A 425 -13.02 -9.73 10.32
CA SER A 425 -14.08 -10.37 11.11
C SER A 425 -13.67 -10.48 12.57
N TYR A 426 -14.57 -10.12 13.48
CA TYR A 426 -14.39 -10.25 14.92
C TYR A 426 -15.71 -10.46 15.65
N LYS A 427 -15.65 -10.79 16.93
CA LYS A 427 -16.81 -10.99 17.80
C LYS A 427 -16.68 -10.15 19.06
N ALA A 428 -17.76 -9.48 19.46
CA ALA A 428 -17.80 -8.80 20.75
C ALA A 428 -17.96 -9.81 21.90
N VAL A 429 -17.24 -9.57 22.99
CA VAL A 429 -17.38 -10.24 24.28
C VAL A 429 -18.77 -9.89 24.86
N GLN A 430 -19.60 -10.91 25.10
CA GLN A 430 -21.02 -10.70 25.44
C GLN A 430 -21.27 -10.38 26.92
N LYS A 431 -20.35 -10.82 27.79
CA LYS A 431 -20.33 -10.58 29.23
C LYS A 431 -18.89 -10.54 29.71
N ASP A 432 -18.63 -9.92 30.84
CA ASP A 432 -17.29 -9.91 31.42
C ASP A 432 -16.73 -11.33 31.52
N THR A 433 -15.54 -11.54 30.98
CA THR A 433 -14.96 -12.88 30.78
C THR A 433 -13.48 -12.83 31.15
N THR A 434 -13.07 -13.74 32.03
CA THR A 434 -11.68 -13.92 32.44
C THR A 434 -11.00 -14.96 31.54
N ILE A 435 -9.88 -14.58 30.93
CA ILE A 435 -9.16 -15.40 29.94
C ILE A 435 -7.66 -15.37 30.27
N SER A 436 -6.99 -16.52 30.15
CA SER A 436 -5.53 -16.59 30.16
C SER A 436 -5.00 -16.18 28.80
N VAL A 437 -4.20 -15.10 28.76
CA VAL A 437 -3.68 -14.52 27.51
C VAL A 437 -2.18 -14.29 27.62
N GLU A 438 -1.51 -14.27 26.47
CA GLU A 438 -0.18 -13.70 26.37
C GLU A 438 -0.29 -12.17 26.25
N VAL A 439 0.52 -11.49 27.06
CA VAL A 439 0.61 -10.03 27.14
C VAL A 439 2.00 -9.62 26.68
N TYR A 440 2.04 -8.59 25.84
CA TYR A 440 3.29 -7.91 25.50
C TYR A 440 3.50 -6.69 26.38
N HIS A 441 4.73 -6.54 26.85
CA HIS A 441 5.23 -5.31 27.42
C HIS A 441 6.31 -4.76 26.49
N ILE A 442 6.17 -3.50 26.08
CA ILE A 442 7.19 -2.83 25.26
C ILE A 442 8.48 -2.82 26.06
N LYS A 443 9.53 -3.45 25.51
CA LYS A 443 10.84 -3.56 26.15
C LYS A 443 11.71 -2.37 25.79
N ASP A 444 11.76 -2.06 24.51
CA ASP A 444 12.54 -0.96 23.94
C ASP A 444 11.95 -0.57 22.58
N TYR A 445 12.13 0.70 22.20
CA TYR A 445 11.77 1.25 20.90
C TYR A 445 12.51 2.59 20.71
N LYS A 446 12.65 3.02 19.46
CA LYS A 446 13.14 4.36 19.12
C LYS A 446 12.07 5.12 18.37
N SER A 447 12.00 6.43 18.57
CA SER A 447 11.08 7.32 17.82
C SER A 447 11.86 8.26 16.92
N ARG A 448 11.32 8.53 15.73
CA ARG A 448 11.82 9.62 14.89
C ARG A 448 11.73 10.95 15.62
N LYS A 449 12.66 11.87 15.34
CA LYS A 449 12.68 13.22 15.93
C LYS A 449 11.92 14.27 15.11
N THR A 450 11.56 13.92 13.87
CA THR A 450 10.82 14.78 12.95
C THR A 450 9.56 14.05 12.47
N PRO A 451 8.49 14.80 12.18
CA PRO A 451 7.28 14.19 11.66
C PRO A 451 7.53 13.53 10.31
N TYR A 452 6.85 12.42 10.08
CA TYR A 452 6.85 11.66 8.84
C TYR A 452 5.42 11.25 8.53
N GLU A 453 4.85 11.82 7.45
CA GLU A 453 3.47 11.54 7.04
C GLU A 453 2.47 11.64 8.20
N GLY A 454 2.53 12.73 8.98
CA GLY A 454 1.63 12.97 10.12
C GLY A 454 1.99 12.28 11.44
N HIS A 455 3.05 11.45 11.49
CA HIS A 455 3.41 10.66 12.68
C HIS A 455 4.86 10.84 13.13
N TYR A 456 5.11 10.54 14.40
CA TYR A 456 6.45 10.31 14.95
C TYR A 456 6.67 8.80 15.05
N LEU A 457 7.09 8.19 13.93
CA LEU A 457 7.16 6.74 13.77
C LEU A 457 8.13 6.10 14.77
N HIS A 458 7.70 5.02 15.42
CA HIS A 458 8.58 4.15 16.21
C HIS A 458 9.25 3.07 15.35
N TYR A 459 10.42 2.61 15.76
CA TYR A 459 11.21 1.59 15.08
C TYR A 459 12.12 0.85 16.06
N GLU A 460 12.69 -0.28 15.61
CA GLU A 460 13.48 -1.19 16.46
C GLU A 460 12.72 -1.63 17.74
N THR A 461 11.40 -1.73 17.62
CA THR A 461 10.51 -2.12 18.72
C THR A 461 10.75 -3.57 19.11
N THR A 462 10.94 -3.80 20.40
CA THR A 462 11.05 -5.15 20.98
C THR A 462 10.10 -5.30 22.16
N VAL A 463 9.68 -6.54 22.44
CA VAL A 463 8.75 -6.83 23.54
C VAL A 463 9.27 -7.88 24.52
N LYS A 464 8.79 -7.80 25.77
CA LYS A 464 8.78 -8.91 26.73
C LYS A 464 7.40 -9.54 26.73
N ARG A 465 7.35 -10.87 26.90
CA ARG A 465 6.12 -11.66 26.89
C ARG A 465 5.85 -12.22 28.29
N SER A 466 4.60 -12.20 28.73
CA SER A 466 4.14 -12.85 29.95
C SER A 466 2.78 -13.49 29.69
N THR A 467 2.44 -14.55 30.45
CA THR A 467 1.06 -15.06 30.48
C THR A 467 0.36 -14.45 31.69
N GLU A 468 -0.81 -13.85 31.46
CA GLU A 468 -1.62 -13.25 32.52
C GLU A 468 -3.08 -13.69 32.40
N ILE A 469 -3.76 -13.76 33.54
CA ILE A 469 -5.20 -13.95 33.61
C ILE A 469 -5.85 -12.57 33.66
N ILE A 470 -6.57 -12.19 32.59
CA ILE A 470 -7.17 -10.87 32.43
C ILE A 470 -8.68 -10.99 32.30
N THR A 471 -9.41 -10.13 32.98
CA THR A 471 -10.86 -9.98 32.82
C THR A 471 -11.15 -8.94 31.75
N PHE A 472 -11.68 -9.40 30.62
CA PHE A 472 -12.19 -8.57 29.53
C PHE A 472 -13.64 -8.21 29.78
N ARG A 473 -14.03 -7.00 29.39
CA ARG A 473 -15.36 -6.46 29.65
C ARG A 473 -16.31 -6.77 28.49
N LYS A 474 -17.61 -6.74 28.78
CA LYS A 474 -18.64 -6.72 27.73
C LYS A 474 -18.35 -5.60 26.71
N GLY A 475 -18.31 -6.00 25.44
CA GLY A 475 -18.04 -5.13 24.30
C GLY A 475 -16.59 -5.07 23.85
N ASP A 476 -15.64 -5.67 24.58
CA ASP A 476 -14.28 -5.91 24.05
C ASP A 476 -14.34 -6.89 22.86
N TYR A 477 -13.34 -6.92 21.99
CA TYR A 477 -13.40 -7.66 20.74
C TYR A 477 -12.42 -8.82 20.73
N ILE A 478 -12.88 -10.00 20.30
CA ILE A 478 -12.06 -11.17 19.98
C ILE A 478 -11.95 -11.28 18.47
N ILE A 479 -10.73 -11.25 17.95
CA ILE A 479 -10.41 -11.23 16.52
C ILE A 479 -9.70 -12.55 16.17
N PRO A 480 -10.40 -13.54 15.58
CA PRO A 480 -9.78 -14.79 15.15
C PRO A 480 -8.74 -14.55 14.06
N THR A 481 -7.58 -15.20 14.12
CA THR A 481 -6.55 -15.06 13.07
C THR A 481 -6.87 -15.83 11.81
N ASN A 482 -7.64 -16.92 11.91
CA ASN A 482 -8.03 -17.77 10.77
C ASN A 482 -9.12 -17.11 9.89
N GLN A 483 -8.71 -16.14 9.08
CA GLN A 483 -9.56 -15.40 8.14
C GLN A 483 -8.73 -14.84 6.97
N LYS A 484 -9.38 -14.30 5.93
CA LYS A 484 -8.68 -13.74 4.75
C LYS A 484 -7.69 -12.62 5.13
N GLY A 485 -8.02 -11.80 6.13
CA GLY A 485 -7.16 -10.73 6.65
C GLY A 485 -6.03 -11.17 7.57
N PHE A 486 -5.67 -12.46 7.57
CA PHE A 486 -4.63 -13.03 8.42
C PHE A 486 -3.33 -12.21 8.42
N ARG A 487 -2.76 -11.93 7.24
CA ARG A 487 -1.49 -11.16 7.14
C ARG A 487 -1.67 -9.73 7.65
N TYR A 488 -2.79 -9.08 7.31
CA TYR A 488 -3.08 -7.73 7.80
C TYR A 488 -3.07 -7.67 9.33
N LEU A 489 -3.69 -8.65 10.00
CA LEU A 489 -3.68 -8.73 11.46
C LEU A 489 -2.27 -8.85 12.02
N LEU A 490 -1.45 -9.77 11.49
CA LEU A 490 -0.10 -9.98 12.02
C LEU A 490 0.81 -8.76 11.77
N GLU A 491 0.72 -8.16 10.59
CA GLU A 491 1.57 -7.02 10.19
C GLU A 491 1.16 -5.70 10.87
N THR A 492 -0.08 -5.59 11.36
CA THR A 492 -0.60 -4.36 12.01
C THR A 492 -0.69 -4.45 13.53
N LEU A 493 -1.01 -5.63 14.09
CA LEU A 493 -1.22 -5.82 15.51
C LEU A 493 0.03 -6.30 16.27
N GLU A 494 1.04 -6.84 15.61
CA GLU A 494 2.30 -7.22 16.27
C GLU A 494 3.24 -5.99 16.34
N PRO A 495 3.61 -5.49 17.54
CA PRO A 495 4.35 -4.23 17.68
C PRO A 495 5.76 -4.27 17.06
N GLU A 496 6.35 -5.47 16.94
CA GLU A 496 7.66 -5.68 16.32
C GLU A 496 7.62 -5.60 14.77
N ALA A 497 6.43 -5.55 14.15
CA ALA A 497 6.29 -5.41 12.69
C ALA A 497 6.54 -3.95 12.24
N PRO A 498 7.25 -3.69 11.12
CA PRO A 498 7.67 -2.34 10.70
C PRO A 498 6.53 -1.34 10.50
N ASP A 499 5.35 -1.84 10.11
CA ASP A 499 4.15 -1.05 9.83
C ASP A 499 3.01 -1.33 10.83
N SER A 500 3.35 -1.78 12.04
CA SER A 500 2.38 -1.99 13.11
C SER A 500 1.71 -0.69 13.55
N PHE A 501 0.50 -0.77 14.09
CA PHE A 501 -0.18 0.39 14.69
C PHE A 501 0.63 0.97 15.86
N PHE A 502 1.41 0.13 16.56
CA PHE A 502 2.38 0.61 17.53
C PHE A 502 3.45 1.49 16.89
N ASN A 503 4.10 1.01 15.82
CA ASN A 503 5.13 1.78 15.14
C ASN A 503 4.58 3.04 14.47
N TRP A 504 3.32 3.02 14.06
CA TRP A 504 2.58 4.20 13.63
C TRP A 504 2.03 5.06 14.77
N ASN A 505 2.44 4.84 16.02
CA ASN A 505 2.16 5.67 17.20
C ASN A 505 0.70 5.73 17.69
N PHE A 506 -0.12 4.74 17.33
CA PHE A 506 -1.55 4.69 17.73
C PHE A 506 -1.75 4.43 19.24
N PHE A 507 -0.72 3.92 19.91
CA PHE A 507 -0.78 3.48 21.30
C PHE A 507 0.10 4.32 22.25
N ASP A 508 0.56 5.51 21.84
CA ASP A 508 1.53 6.30 22.62
C ASP A 508 1.07 6.63 24.05
N THR A 509 -0.23 6.60 24.33
CA THR A 509 -0.76 6.81 25.67
C THR A 509 -0.30 5.75 26.68
N ILE A 510 0.12 4.55 26.24
CA ILE A 510 0.69 3.52 27.12
C ILE A 510 2.16 3.79 27.48
N LEU A 511 2.83 4.68 26.74
CA LEU A 511 4.26 5.01 26.92
C LEU A 511 4.46 6.10 27.98
N GLN A 512 3.36 6.67 28.48
CA GLN A 512 3.38 7.68 29.53
C GLN A 512 2.76 7.11 30.80
N GLN A 513 3.58 7.03 31.84
CA GLN A 513 3.12 6.72 33.19
C GLN A 513 2.13 7.79 33.70
N LYS A 514 1.01 7.39 34.31
CA LYS A 514 -0.02 8.29 34.87
C LYS A 514 0.10 8.43 36.38
N GLU A 515 0.29 7.33 37.10
CA GLU A 515 0.49 7.33 38.54
C GLU A 515 1.96 7.39 38.93
N GLY A 516 2.31 8.18 39.94
CA GLY A 516 3.68 8.32 40.45
C GLY A 516 3.75 8.15 41.97
N PHE A 517 4.92 8.42 42.54
CA PHE A 517 5.10 8.39 43.99
C PHE A 517 5.77 9.68 44.48
N SER A 518 5.44 10.07 45.71
CA SER A 518 6.20 11.08 46.46
C SER A 518 7.25 10.38 47.31
N PRO A 519 8.56 10.71 47.18
CA PRO A 519 9.62 10.01 47.91
C PRO A 519 9.40 9.91 49.42
N TYR A 520 8.96 11.00 50.06
CA TYR A 520 8.74 11.05 51.51
C TYR A 520 7.60 10.15 52.02
N VAL A 521 6.74 9.63 51.13
CA VAL A 521 5.71 8.62 51.47
C VAL A 521 6.15 7.23 51.04
N TRP A 522 6.84 7.16 49.90
CA TRP A 522 7.21 5.89 49.28
C TRP A 522 8.37 5.20 49.96
N GLU A 523 9.35 5.95 50.48
CA GLU A 523 10.59 5.39 51.02
C GLU A 523 10.34 4.41 52.17
N ASP A 524 9.47 4.76 53.13
CA ASP A 524 9.10 3.88 54.24
C ASP A 524 8.46 2.57 53.75
N LYS A 525 7.57 2.66 52.75
CA LYS A 525 6.94 1.48 52.13
C LYS A 525 7.91 0.65 51.30
N ALA A 526 8.84 1.31 50.60
CA ALA A 526 9.87 0.65 49.81
C ALA A 526 10.81 -0.14 50.72
N LEU A 527 11.16 0.38 51.89
CA LEU A 527 11.92 -0.33 52.90
C LEU A 527 11.17 -1.56 53.40
N GLU A 528 9.90 -1.42 53.78
CA GLU A 528 9.05 -2.54 54.20
C GLU A 528 8.98 -3.64 53.12
N LEU A 529 8.86 -3.26 51.84
CA LEU A 529 8.87 -4.20 50.72
C LEU A 529 10.19 -4.97 50.61
N LEU A 530 11.34 -4.31 50.77
CA LEU A 530 12.65 -4.97 50.72
C LEU A 530 12.89 -5.87 51.95
N GLU A 531 12.34 -5.51 53.12
CA GLU A 531 12.46 -6.33 54.33
C GLU A 531 11.59 -7.61 54.24
N ASN A 532 10.42 -7.49 53.61
CA ASN A 532 9.47 -8.59 53.47
C ASN A 532 9.71 -9.48 52.22
N ASP A 533 10.45 -9.02 51.22
CA ASP A 533 10.81 -9.79 50.02
C ASP A 533 12.33 -9.88 49.84
N SER A 534 12.91 -10.98 50.32
CA SER A 534 14.36 -11.25 50.25
C SER A 534 14.88 -11.37 48.81
N ASN A 535 14.06 -11.82 47.86
CA ASN A 535 14.44 -11.92 46.45
C ASN A 535 14.48 -10.54 45.80
N LEU A 536 13.49 -9.69 46.07
CA LEU A 536 13.49 -8.30 45.64
C LEU A 536 14.71 -7.55 46.20
N LYS A 537 15.02 -7.75 47.50
CA LYS A 537 16.20 -7.19 48.14
C LYS A 537 17.50 -7.61 47.47
N GLN A 538 17.65 -8.89 47.16
CA GLN A 538 18.82 -9.37 46.42
C GLN A 538 18.94 -8.69 45.04
N LYS A 539 17.86 -8.65 44.26
CA LYS A 539 17.85 -7.98 42.94
C LYS A 539 18.17 -6.49 43.03
N PHE A 540 17.70 -5.81 44.09
CA PHE A 540 18.00 -4.41 44.33
C PHE A 540 19.50 -4.19 44.60
N GLU A 541 20.11 -5.00 45.48
CA GLU A 541 21.55 -4.93 45.75
C GLU A 541 22.40 -5.31 44.53
N GLU A 542 21.97 -6.30 43.74
CA GLU A 542 22.61 -6.62 42.46
C GLU A 542 22.54 -5.45 41.48
N LYS A 543 21.39 -4.76 41.40
CA LYS A 543 21.21 -3.59 40.54
C LYS A 543 22.08 -2.40 40.97
N LYS A 544 22.43 -2.28 42.26
CA LYS A 544 23.37 -1.27 42.78
C LYS A 544 24.82 -1.47 42.32
N ASN A 545 25.16 -2.55 41.63
CA ASN A 545 26.45 -2.67 40.93
C ASN A 545 26.55 -1.73 39.71
N ASP A 546 25.42 -1.22 39.21
CA ASP A 546 25.39 -0.17 38.19
C ASP A 546 25.68 1.19 38.83
N THR A 547 26.86 1.76 38.55
CA THR A 547 27.34 3.01 39.15
C THR A 547 26.41 4.20 38.92
N VAL A 548 25.72 4.27 37.78
CA VAL A 548 24.80 5.38 37.48
C VAL A 548 23.55 5.25 38.35
N PHE A 549 23.03 4.03 38.48
CA PHE A 549 21.89 3.72 39.34
C PHE A 549 22.21 3.94 40.82
N ALA A 550 23.34 3.43 41.30
CA ALA A 550 23.74 3.52 42.71
C ALA A 550 23.93 4.96 43.20
N LYS A 551 24.33 5.87 42.31
CA LYS A 551 24.51 7.30 42.62
C LYS A 551 23.24 8.14 42.49
N ASN A 552 22.13 7.56 42.04
CA ASN A 552 20.86 8.25 41.85
C ASN A 552 19.80 7.67 42.80
N TRP A 553 19.58 8.36 43.92
CA TRP A 553 18.63 7.93 44.96
C TRP A 553 17.20 7.81 44.41
N TYR A 554 16.78 8.72 43.53
CA TYR A 554 15.43 8.71 42.97
C TYR A 554 15.26 7.52 42.02
N ALA A 555 16.28 7.22 41.20
CA ALA A 555 16.26 6.04 40.33
C ALA A 555 16.16 4.74 41.13
N GLN A 556 16.78 4.67 42.31
CA GLN A 556 16.66 3.53 43.22
C GLN A 556 15.22 3.36 43.72
N LEU A 557 14.61 4.43 44.24
CA LEU A 557 13.22 4.41 44.69
C LEU A 557 12.24 4.09 43.55
N ASP A 558 12.45 4.66 42.37
CA ASP A 558 11.66 4.39 41.16
C ASP A 558 11.77 2.94 40.69
N TRP A 559 12.97 2.35 40.77
CA TRP A 559 13.15 0.95 40.43
C TRP A 559 12.39 0.04 41.40
N ILE A 560 12.46 0.29 42.71
CA ILE A 560 11.69 -0.49 43.70
C ILE A 560 10.19 -0.31 43.46
N HIS A 561 9.74 0.92 43.17
CA HIS A 561 8.34 1.21 42.81
C HIS A 561 7.88 0.35 41.64
N LYS A 562 8.66 0.32 40.56
CA LYS A 562 8.41 -0.49 39.35
C LYS A 562 8.46 -2.01 39.58
N GLN A 563 9.05 -2.47 40.68
CA GLN A 563 9.00 -3.88 41.08
C GLN A 563 7.81 -4.22 42.00
N SER A 564 7.01 -3.24 42.40
CA SER A 564 5.91 -3.40 43.37
C SER A 564 4.53 -3.35 42.71
N ASP A 565 3.50 -3.79 43.45
CA ASP A 565 2.10 -3.68 43.03
C ASP A 565 1.56 -2.24 42.94
N ASN A 566 2.33 -1.24 43.43
CA ASN A 566 1.96 0.18 43.33
C ASN A 566 2.24 0.76 41.94
N TYR A 567 3.10 0.10 41.14
CA TYR A 567 3.35 0.52 39.78
C TYR A 567 2.18 0.17 38.87
N GLU A 568 1.69 1.16 38.14
CA GLU A 568 0.53 0.97 37.27
C GLU A 568 0.81 -0.07 36.17
N LYS A 569 -0.08 -1.06 36.07
CA LYS A 569 0.07 -2.15 35.09
C LYS A 569 -0.06 -1.69 33.64
N ALA A 570 -0.67 -0.53 33.40
CA ALA A 570 -0.93 -0.01 32.06
C ALA A 570 0.34 0.56 31.38
N HIS A 571 1.29 1.09 32.15
CA HIS A 571 2.50 1.69 31.58
C HIS A 571 3.36 0.62 30.89
N MET A 572 3.71 0.88 29.64
CA MET A 572 4.45 0.00 28.74
C MET A 572 3.77 -1.34 28.42
N ARG A 573 2.51 -1.55 28.85
CA ARG A 573 1.73 -2.74 28.48
C ARG A 573 1.03 -2.52 27.16
N TYR A 574 1.37 -3.32 26.17
CA TYR A 574 0.71 -3.28 24.88
C TYR A 574 -0.75 -3.72 25.03
N PRO A 575 -1.73 -2.97 24.49
CA PRO A 575 -3.13 -3.18 24.81
C PRO A 575 -3.83 -4.25 23.95
N ILE A 576 -3.10 -4.89 23.03
CA ILE A 576 -3.63 -5.98 22.22
C ILE A 576 -3.09 -7.30 22.78
N TYR A 577 -4.01 -8.15 23.20
CA TYR A 577 -3.72 -9.41 23.87
C TYR A 577 -3.79 -10.57 22.90
N ARG A 578 -3.10 -11.66 23.20
CA ARG A 578 -2.98 -12.81 22.31
C ARG A 578 -3.49 -14.06 23.01
N ILE A 579 -4.42 -14.77 22.38
CA ILE A 579 -4.77 -16.14 22.78
C ILE A 579 -3.88 -17.07 21.97
N LEU A 580 -2.95 -17.76 22.62
CA LEU A 580 -2.06 -18.71 21.96
C LEU A 580 -2.81 -20.00 21.55
N LYS A 581 -2.17 -20.79 20.67
CA LYS A 581 -2.66 -22.11 20.24
C LYS A 581 -2.60 -23.14 21.35
#